data_AF-A0A9Q6Z898-F1
#
_entry.id   AF-A0A9Q6Z898-F1
#
_cell.length_a   1.000
_cell.length_b   1.000
_cell.length_c   1.000
_cell.angle_alpha   90.00
_cell.angle_beta   90.00
_cell.angle_gamma   90.00
#
_symmetry.space_group_name_H-M   'P 1'
#
loop_
_entity.id
_entity.type
_entity.pdbx_description
1 polymer ?
#
loop_
_entity_poly.entity_id
_entity_poly.type
_entity_poly.pdbx_seq_one_letter_code
_entity_poly.pdbx_strand_id
1 'polypeptide(L)'
;MATLKAQVFDLEFSYYDLNNCDEIEYSLAILFNGKPLFNPSILAKANYAIIEDKFKITDCYEEDWLHLFFHNILKTKKGSSYETMEVPTWKFQAITWEEKKEEKQKSQINKTVKVLNENGEIVDLPYNEFNSMFPSLFEEDIEFIITLPHEIFDISEYSTLKLSFQTNFFNLVEFLEEFQKEMDDFYERHRDRIKYLGEGAYRSKADFD
;
A
#
# COMPACT_ATOMS: atom_id res chain seq x y z
N MET A 1 -0.58 14.08 5.25
CA MET A 1 -1.28 12.81 5.00
C MET A 1 -1.13 12.50 3.52
N ALA A 2 -0.62 11.30 3.21
CA ALA A 2 -0.14 10.92 1.90
C ALA A 2 -1.14 9.95 1.30
N THR A 3 -1.47 10.15 0.02
CA THR A 3 -2.60 9.44 -0.58
C THR A 3 -2.16 8.58 -1.75
N LEU A 4 -2.24 7.26 -1.59
CA LEU A 4 -2.08 6.33 -2.69
C LEU A 4 -3.41 6.17 -3.43
N LYS A 5 -3.48 6.73 -4.63
CA LYS A 5 -4.65 6.62 -5.51
C LYS A 5 -4.72 5.23 -6.14
N ALA A 6 -5.89 4.61 -6.09
CA ALA A 6 -6.13 3.28 -6.65
C ALA A 6 -7.54 3.18 -7.29
N GLN A 7 -7.64 3.63 -8.54
CA GLN A 7 -8.90 3.73 -9.29
C GLN A 7 -9.94 4.60 -8.57
N VAL A 8 -11.02 4.00 -8.06
CA VAL A 8 -12.11 4.67 -7.34
C VAL A 8 -11.89 4.68 -5.82
N PHE A 9 -10.77 4.10 -5.37
CA PHE A 9 -10.35 4.08 -3.99
C PHE A 9 -9.15 4.98 -3.78
N ASP A 10 -9.09 5.58 -2.60
CA ASP A 10 -7.92 6.28 -2.09
C ASP A 10 -7.48 5.62 -0.78
N LEU A 11 -6.18 5.42 -0.63
CA LEU A 11 -5.56 4.89 0.58
C LEU A 11 -4.74 6.00 1.21
N GLU A 12 -5.20 6.51 2.34
CA GLU A 12 -4.51 7.57 3.05
C GLU A 12 -3.64 6.97 4.14
N PHE A 13 -2.35 7.29 4.13
CA PHE A 13 -1.41 6.93 5.17
C PHE A 13 -0.86 8.20 5.81
N SER A 14 -0.65 8.17 7.11
CA SER A 14 0.09 9.23 7.81
C SER A 14 0.78 8.71 9.05
N TYR A 15 1.89 9.35 9.40
CA TYR A 15 2.55 9.13 10.69
C TYR A 15 1.70 9.73 11.80
N TYR A 16 1.35 8.90 12.77
CA TYR A 16 0.43 9.25 13.83
C TYR A 16 1.16 9.77 15.07
N ASP A 17 1.91 8.90 15.76
CA ASP A 17 2.65 9.19 17.00
C ASP A 17 3.80 8.19 17.14
N LEU A 18 4.58 8.31 18.21
CA LEU A 18 5.44 7.25 18.72
C LEU A 18 4.76 6.55 19.88
N ASN A 19 4.73 5.21 19.86
CA ASN A 19 4.18 4.41 20.94
C ASN A 19 5.02 4.53 22.24
N ASN A 20 4.66 3.79 23.28
CA ASN A 20 5.36 3.85 24.58
C ASN A 20 6.79 3.29 24.53
N CYS A 21 7.13 2.53 23.49
CA CYS A 21 8.47 2.02 23.21
C CYS A 21 9.25 2.94 22.25
N ASP A 22 8.70 4.13 21.95
CA ASP A 22 9.23 5.09 20.98
C ASP A 22 9.30 4.55 19.52
N GLU A 23 8.44 3.59 19.17
CA GLU A 23 8.30 3.05 17.81
C GLU A 23 7.21 3.80 17.03
N ILE A 24 7.32 3.85 15.70
CA ILE A 24 6.43 4.64 14.84
C ILE A 24 5.04 3.98 14.73
N GLU A 25 4.00 4.74 15.06
CA GLU A 25 2.61 4.40 14.79
C GLU A 25 2.12 5.10 13.52
N TYR A 26 1.41 4.37 12.66
CA TYR A 26 0.79 4.91 11.45
C TYR A 26 -0.73 4.91 11.58
N SER A 27 -1.37 5.81 10.86
CA SER A 27 -2.82 5.79 10.63
C SER A 27 -3.13 5.48 9.16
N LEU A 28 -4.13 4.65 8.92
CA LEU A 28 -4.63 4.27 7.59
C LEU A 28 -6.13 4.58 7.44
N ALA A 29 -6.51 5.27 6.37
CA ALA A 29 -7.90 5.39 5.93
C ALA A 29 -8.08 4.79 4.54
N ILE A 30 -9.21 4.10 4.33
CA ILE A 30 -9.60 3.57 3.03
C ILE A 30 -10.86 4.29 2.59
N LEU A 31 -10.76 5.07 1.52
CA LEU A 31 -11.86 5.88 1.00
C LEU A 31 -12.36 5.31 -0.33
N PHE A 32 -13.67 5.31 -0.52
CA PHE A 32 -14.33 5.04 -1.79
C PHE A 32 -15.03 6.30 -2.26
N ASN A 33 -14.61 6.86 -3.40
CA ASN A 33 -15.06 8.17 -3.89
C ASN A 33 -15.00 9.27 -2.82
N GLY A 34 -13.87 9.34 -2.09
CA GLY A 34 -13.63 10.34 -1.04
C GLY A 34 -14.44 10.14 0.25
N LYS A 35 -15.14 9.02 0.44
CA LYS A 35 -15.88 8.69 1.66
C LYS A 35 -15.29 7.46 2.34
N PRO A 36 -15.23 7.39 3.68
CA PRO A 36 -14.78 6.19 4.37
C PRO A 36 -15.49 4.93 3.89
N LEU A 37 -14.73 3.92 3.48
CA LEU A 37 -15.27 2.63 3.04
C LEU A 37 -15.99 1.92 4.19
N PHE A 38 -15.44 2.04 5.40
CA PHE A 38 -16.00 1.47 6.61
C PHE A 38 -16.73 2.54 7.41
N ASN A 39 -17.93 2.19 7.88
CA ASN A 39 -18.63 3.02 8.84
C ASN A 39 -17.96 2.84 10.22
N PRO A 40 -17.49 3.91 10.88
CA PRO A 40 -16.90 3.81 12.21
C PRO A 40 -17.80 3.15 13.26
N SER A 41 -19.12 3.12 13.05
CA SER A 41 -20.07 2.47 13.96
C SER A 41 -20.08 0.94 13.89
N ILE A 42 -19.56 0.33 12.80
CA ILE A 42 -19.47 -1.14 12.64
C ILE A 42 -18.09 -1.68 12.98
N LEU A 43 -17.09 -0.80 13.08
CA LEU A 43 -15.79 -1.09 13.63
C LEU A 43 -15.96 -0.97 15.15
N ALA A 44 -15.61 -1.99 15.93
CA ALA A 44 -16.02 -2.07 17.34
C ALA A 44 -15.65 -0.77 18.09
N LYS A 45 -16.67 -0.06 18.61
CA LYS A 45 -16.46 1.18 19.38
C LYS A 45 -15.66 0.83 20.64
N ALA A 46 -14.41 1.30 20.68
CA ALA A 46 -13.38 1.10 21.70
C ALA A 46 -12.27 0.06 21.40
N ASN A 47 -11.99 -0.26 20.13
CA ASN A 47 -10.74 -0.95 19.81
C ASN A 47 -9.54 0.03 19.79
N TYR A 48 -8.46 -0.35 20.46
CA TYR A 48 -7.15 0.32 20.48
C TYR A 48 -6.54 0.52 19.07
N ALA A 49 -7.13 -0.13 18.06
CA ALA A 49 -6.73 -0.10 16.66
C ALA A 49 -7.48 0.95 15.81
N ILE A 50 -8.27 1.85 16.40
CA ILE A 50 -9.00 2.90 15.65
C ILE A 50 -8.84 4.26 16.35
N ILE A 51 -8.44 5.26 15.59
CA ILE A 51 -8.26 6.65 16.05
C ILE A 51 -8.87 7.58 15.01
N GLU A 52 -9.76 8.49 15.45
CA GLU A 52 -10.36 9.51 14.57
C GLU A 52 -10.90 8.92 13.24
N ASP A 53 -11.61 7.80 13.34
CA ASP A 53 -12.19 7.07 12.21
C ASP A 53 -11.16 6.46 11.23
N LYS A 54 -9.88 6.44 11.60
CA LYS A 54 -8.78 5.77 10.87
C LYS A 54 -8.28 4.55 11.64
N PHE A 55 -7.73 3.60 10.91
CA PHE A 55 -7.09 2.44 11.51
C PHE A 55 -5.71 2.81 12.03
N LYS A 56 -5.40 2.40 13.25
CA LYS A 56 -4.03 2.45 13.79
C LYS A 56 -3.28 1.19 13.38
N ILE A 57 -2.10 1.39 12.80
CA ILE A 57 -1.15 0.34 12.47
C ILE A 57 0.08 0.58 13.35
N THR A 58 0.39 -0.38 14.20
CA THR A 58 1.58 -0.36 15.06
C THR A 58 2.42 -1.58 14.75
N ASP A 59 3.74 -1.42 14.81
CA ASP A 59 4.68 -2.52 14.66
C ASP A 59 5.94 -2.26 15.49
N CYS A 60 6.58 -3.32 15.97
CA CYS A 60 7.76 -3.22 16.83
C CYS A 60 9.07 -3.04 16.04
N TYR A 61 8.98 -2.40 14.89
CA TYR A 61 10.12 -2.09 14.05
C TYR A 61 10.75 -0.78 14.53
N GLU A 62 12.05 -0.81 14.85
CA GLU A 62 12.80 0.39 15.26
C GLU A 62 12.97 1.41 14.11
N GLU A 63 12.60 1.05 12.88
CA GLU A 63 12.66 1.90 11.68
C GLU A 63 11.30 2.07 10.99
N ASP A 64 11.27 2.95 9.99
CA ASP A 64 10.08 3.20 9.17
C ASP A 64 9.80 2.08 8.14
N TRP A 65 9.26 0.97 8.63
CA TRP A 65 9.01 -0.21 7.80
C TRP A 65 8.04 0.07 6.64
N LEU A 66 7.05 0.95 6.82
CA LEU A 66 6.01 1.19 5.81
C LEU A 66 6.58 1.99 4.64
N HIS A 67 7.38 3.02 4.93
CA HIS A 67 8.12 3.76 3.92
C HIS A 67 9.10 2.83 3.18
N LEU A 68 9.86 2.02 3.93
CA LEU A 68 10.80 1.06 3.37
C LEU A 68 10.10 0.02 2.46
N PHE A 69 8.92 -0.45 2.85
CA PHE A 69 8.11 -1.38 2.06
C PHE A 69 7.78 -0.80 0.68
N PHE A 70 7.21 0.41 0.63
CA PHE A 70 6.84 1.07 -0.63
C PHE A 70 8.08 1.45 -1.46
N HIS A 71 9.13 1.96 -0.82
CA HIS A 71 10.38 2.30 -1.48
C HIS A 71 11.03 1.08 -2.14
N ASN A 72 11.00 -0.09 -1.48
CA ASN A 72 11.53 -1.34 -2.04
C ASN A 72 10.77 -1.79 -3.29
N ILE A 73 9.44 -1.68 -3.30
CA ILE A 73 8.63 -1.98 -4.49
C ILE A 73 9.02 -1.05 -5.64
N LEU A 74 9.14 0.26 -5.38
CA LEU A 74 9.50 1.23 -6.40
C LEU A 74 10.91 0.97 -6.98
N LYS A 75 11.88 0.70 -6.10
CA LYS A 75 13.28 0.47 -6.46
C LYS A 75 13.50 -0.82 -7.24
N THR A 76 12.83 -1.89 -6.82
CA THR A 76 13.05 -3.23 -7.41
C THR A 76 12.09 -3.55 -8.54
N LYS A 77 10.95 -2.85 -8.62
CA LYS A 77 9.81 -3.17 -9.50
C LYS A 77 9.24 -4.56 -9.27
N LYS A 78 9.49 -5.17 -8.11
CA LYS A 78 9.00 -6.50 -7.72
C LYS A 78 7.97 -6.40 -6.61
N GLY A 79 7.12 -7.41 -6.52
CA GLY A 79 6.18 -7.55 -5.41
C GLY A 79 6.88 -7.74 -4.08
N SER A 80 6.15 -7.44 -3.02
CA SER A 80 6.61 -7.58 -1.65
C SER A 80 5.43 -7.90 -0.75
N SER A 81 5.69 -8.59 0.36
CA SER A 81 4.69 -8.82 1.41
C SER A 81 5.31 -8.46 2.75
N TYR A 82 4.50 -7.83 3.59
CA TYR A 82 4.86 -7.46 4.95
C TYR A 82 3.69 -7.78 5.88
N GLU A 83 4.01 -8.26 7.06
CA GLU A 83 3.04 -8.57 8.12
C GLU A 83 3.58 -7.97 9.42
N THR A 84 2.75 -7.17 10.10
CA THR A 84 3.17 -6.52 11.35
C THR A 84 3.38 -7.56 12.44
N MET A 85 4.35 -7.33 13.32
CA MET A 85 4.63 -8.25 14.42
C MET A 85 3.70 -8.03 15.62
N GLU A 86 3.19 -6.80 15.78
CA GLU A 86 2.26 -6.46 16.85
C GLU A 86 0.79 -6.72 16.48
N VAL A 87 -0.01 -7.00 17.52
CA VAL A 87 -1.46 -7.15 17.39
C VAL A 87 -2.17 -5.79 17.40
N PRO A 88 -3.22 -5.59 16.58
CA PRO A 88 -3.74 -6.57 15.64
C PRO A 88 -2.82 -6.68 14.40
N THR A 89 -2.62 -7.90 13.90
CA THR A 89 -1.65 -8.17 12.84
C THR A 89 -2.17 -7.73 11.48
N TRP A 90 -1.56 -6.71 10.91
CA TRP A 90 -1.85 -6.20 9.58
C TRP A 90 -0.98 -6.89 8.54
N LYS A 91 -1.55 -7.20 7.37
CA LYS A 91 -0.77 -7.72 6.24
C LYS A 91 -0.92 -6.83 5.02
N PHE A 92 0.21 -6.38 4.51
CA PHE A 92 0.36 -5.60 3.29
C PHE A 92 1.03 -6.47 2.23
N GLN A 93 0.50 -6.44 1.02
CA GLN A 93 1.08 -7.17 -0.10
C GLN A 93 0.96 -6.32 -1.36
N ALA A 94 2.06 -6.20 -2.10
CA ALA A 94 2.06 -5.68 -3.45
C ALA A 94 2.38 -6.82 -4.41
N ILE A 95 1.56 -6.97 -5.44
CA ILE A 95 1.77 -7.90 -6.53
C ILE A 95 1.94 -7.09 -7.80
N THR A 96 3.07 -7.29 -8.46
CA THR A 96 3.42 -6.59 -9.70
C THR A 96 2.92 -7.34 -10.92
N TRP A 97 2.90 -6.66 -12.07
CA TRP A 97 2.59 -7.32 -13.34
C TRP A 97 3.50 -8.51 -13.63
N GLU A 98 4.79 -8.43 -13.29
CA GLU A 98 5.76 -9.51 -13.50
C GLU A 98 5.28 -10.82 -12.86
N GLU A 99 4.75 -10.75 -11.64
CA GLU A 99 4.25 -11.92 -10.90
C GLU A 99 2.89 -12.41 -11.43
N LYS A 100 2.05 -11.50 -11.95
CA LYS A 100 0.73 -11.84 -12.49
C LYS A 100 0.75 -12.30 -13.94
N LYS A 101 1.80 -11.97 -14.68
CA LYS A 101 1.85 -12.12 -16.14
C LYS A 101 1.52 -13.53 -16.58
N GLU A 102 2.11 -14.54 -15.94
CA GLU A 102 1.91 -15.93 -16.31
C GLU A 102 0.46 -16.39 -16.08
N GLU A 103 -0.12 -16.06 -14.92
CA GLU A 103 -1.51 -16.40 -14.59
C GLU A 103 -2.50 -15.68 -15.53
N LYS A 104 -2.29 -14.38 -15.79
CA LYS A 104 -3.11 -13.61 -16.72
C LYS A 104 -3.01 -14.16 -18.14
N GLN A 105 -1.81 -14.52 -18.61
CA GLN A 105 -1.64 -15.13 -19.93
C GLN A 105 -2.36 -16.46 -20.04
N LYS A 106 -2.25 -17.33 -19.02
CA LYS A 106 -2.96 -18.63 -18.98
C LYS A 106 -4.48 -18.46 -19.00
N SER A 107 -5.02 -17.56 -18.18
CA SER A 107 -6.47 -17.33 -18.09
C SER A 107 -7.08 -16.66 -19.33
N GLN A 108 -6.25 -16.13 -20.23
CA GLN A 108 -6.67 -15.41 -21.42
C GLN A 108 -6.19 -16.02 -22.74
N ILE A 109 -5.58 -17.20 -22.70
CA ILE A 109 -4.92 -17.83 -23.85
C ILE A 109 -5.84 -18.08 -25.06
N ASN A 110 -7.15 -18.22 -24.82
CA ASN A 110 -8.19 -18.44 -25.84
C ASN A 110 -9.17 -17.28 -25.96
N LYS A 111 -8.85 -16.11 -25.39
CA LYS A 111 -9.71 -14.93 -25.47
C LYS A 111 -9.29 -14.05 -26.64
N THR A 112 -10.27 -13.40 -27.25
CA THR A 112 -10.07 -12.37 -28.28
C THR A 112 -10.53 -11.01 -27.77
N VAL A 113 -9.89 -9.96 -28.27
CA VAL A 113 -10.22 -8.56 -27.99
C VAL A 113 -10.62 -7.90 -29.29
N LYS A 114 -11.69 -7.11 -29.26
CA LYS A 114 -12.13 -6.32 -30.41
C LYS A 114 -11.27 -5.07 -30.53
N VAL A 115 -10.58 -4.92 -31.66
CA VAL A 115 -9.72 -3.77 -31.96
C VAL A 115 -10.12 -3.14 -33.29
N LEU A 116 -9.92 -1.83 -33.41
CA LEU A 116 -10.12 -1.11 -34.65
C LEU A 116 -8.83 -1.20 -35.48
N ASN A 117 -8.89 -1.75 -36.69
CA ASN A 117 -7.73 -1.83 -37.58
C ASN A 117 -7.48 -0.49 -38.30
N GLU A 118 -6.38 -0.42 -39.07
CA GLU A 118 -5.99 0.78 -39.85
C GLU A 118 -7.04 1.20 -40.90
N ASN A 119 -7.93 0.29 -41.30
CA ASN A 119 -9.02 0.54 -42.25
C ASN A 119 -10.31 1.00 -41.57
N GLY A 120 -10.33 1.12 -40.23
CA GLY A 120 -11.52 1.50 -39.47
C GLY A 120 -12.51 0.37 -39.23
N GLU A 121 -12.12 -0.89 -39.44
CA GLU A 121 -12.97 -2.07 -39.19
C GLU A 121 -12.68 -2.68 -37.82
N ILE A 122 -13.72 -3.21 -37.17
CA ILE A 122 -13.57 -3.94 -35.91
C ILE A 122 -13.16 -5.39 -36.22
N VAL A 123 -11.99 -5.79 -35.74
CA VAL A 123 -11.46 -7.15 -35.88
C VAL A 123 -11.23 -7.80 -34.52
N ASP A 124 -11.35 -9.13 -34.45
CA ASP A 124 -11.05 -9.90 -33.25
C ASP A 124 -9.57 -10.29 -33.27
N LEU A 125 -8.80 -9.83 -32.28
CA LEU A 125 -7.38 -10.09 -32.15
C LEU A 125 -7.11 -11.01 -30.93
N PRO A 126 -6.29 -12.06 -31.03
CA PRO A 126 -5.94 -12.90 -29.88
C PRO A 126 -5.33 -12.07 -28.75
N TYR A 127 -5.74 -12.34 -27.50
CA TYR A 127 -5.30 -11.53 -26.34
C TYR A 127 -3.77 -11.45 -26.22
N ASN A 128 -3.05 -12.52 -26.57
CA ASN A 128 -1.58 -12.54 -26.51
C ASN A 128 -0.95 -11.54 -27.48
N GLU A 129 -1.49 -11.42 -28.68
CA GLU A 129 -1.04 -10.46 -29.68
C GLU A 129 -1.39 -9.04 -29.22
N PHE A 130 -2.60 -8.82 -28.69
CA PHE A 130 -3.01 -7.52 -28.15
C PHE A 130 -2.11 -7.06 -27.01
N ASN A 131 -1.82 -7.96 -26.08
CA ASN A 131 -0.97 -7.68 -24.92
C ASN A 131 0.48 -7.34 -25.34
N SER A 132 0.97 -7.94 -26.42
CA SER A 132 2.30 -7.60 -26.97
C SER A 132 2.38 -6.21 -27.63
N MET A 133 1.24 -5.60 -27.96
CA MET A 133 1.20 -4.23 -28.51
C MET A 133 1.34 -3.15 -27.43
N PHE A 134 1.06 -3.47 -26.16
CA PHE A 134 1.03 -2.51 -25.06
C PHE A 134 1.79 -2.98 -23.80
N PRO A 135 2.98 -3.61 -23.90
CA PRO A 135 3.65 -4.24 -22.75
C PRO A 135 3.95 -3.24 -21.63
N SER A 136 4.37 -2.01 -22.00
CA SER A 136 4.69 -0.95 -21.04
C SER A 136 3.48 -0.46 -20.25
N LEU A 137 2.26 -0.56 -20.77
CA LEU A 137 1.07 -0.16 -20.01
C LEU A 137 0.77 -1.16 -18.88
N PHE A 138 0.95 -2.45 -19.16
CA PHE A 138 0.71 -3.49 -18.16
C PHE A 138 1.85 -3.60 -17.15
N GLU A 139 3.10 -3.40 -17.56
CA GLU A 139 4.27 -3.42 -16.68
C GLU A 139 4.23 -2.36 -15.58
N GLU A 140 3.43 -1.30 -15.77
CA GLU A 140 3.22 -0.26 -14.77
C GLU A 140 2.18 -0.64 -13.71
N ASP A 141 1.34 -1.67 -13.95
CA ASP A 141 0.26 -2.07 -13.05
C ASP A 141 0.80 -2.71 -11.75
N ILE A 142 0.26 -2.24 -10.64
CA ILE A 142 0.49 -2.80 -9.30
C ILE A 142 -0.86 -3.14 -8.68
N GLU A 143 -1.00 -4.36 -8.17
CA GLU A 143 -2.07 -4.67 -7.24
C GLU A 143 -1.56 -4.54 -5.81
N PHE A 144 -2.18 -3.64 -5.05
CA PHE A 144 -1.93 -3.50 -3.63
C PHE A 144 -3.04 -4.16 -2.83
N ILE A 145 -2.67 -4.91 -1.81
CA ILE A 145 -3.54 -5.75 -1.03
C ILE A 145 -3.32 -5.42 0.44
N ILE A 146 -4.41 -5.12 1.14
CA ILE A 146 -4.42 -4.94 2.59
C ILE A 146 -5.34 -6.00 3.18
N THR A 147 -4.84 -6.77 4.14
CA THR A 147 -5.65 -7.70 4.92
C THR A 147 -5.90 -7.08 6.29
N LEU A 148 -7.16 -6.77 6.56
CA LEU A 148 -7.63 -6.23 7.82
C LEU A 148 -7.80 -7.39 8.81
N PRO A 149 -7.12 -7.34 9.97
CA PRO A 149 -7.26 -8.34 11.02
C PRO A 149 -8.70 -8.42 11.55
N HIS A 150 -9.10 -9.61 12.00
CA HIS A 150 -10.46 -9.89 12.46
C HIS A 150 -10.80 -9.08 13.72
N GLU A 151 -9.80 -8.80 14.55
CA GLU A 151 -9.87 -8.06 15.81
C GLU A 151 -10.45 -6.66 15.64
N ILE A 152 -10.41 -6.10 14.42
CA ILE A 152 -10.96 -4.78 14.10
C ILE A 152 -12.49 -4.83 13.98
N PHE A 153 -13.06 -5.99 13.65
CA PHE A 153 -14.48 -6.16 13.37
C PHE A 153 -15.23 -6.76 14.56
N ASP A 154 -16.37 -6.15 14.92
CA ASP A 154 -17.27 -6.62 15.99
C ASP A 154 -18.15 -7.83 15.57
N ILE A 155 -17.75 -8.55 14.51
CA ILE A 155 -18.68 -9.41 13.74
C ILE A 155 -18.34 -10.92 13.85
N SER A 156 -17.10 -11.30 14.19
CA SER A 156 -16.71 -12.68 14.60
C SER A 156 -15.20 -12.81 14.87
N GLU A 157 -14.78 -13.74 15.72
CA GLU A 157 -13.37 -14.05 16.06
C GLU A 157 -12.50 -14.66 14.94
N TYR A 158 -13.03 -14.90 13.73
CA TYR A 158 -12.32 -15.66 12.69
C TYR A 158 -12.33 -15.04 11.30
N SER A 159 -13.02 -13.91 11.10
CA SER A 159 -13.19 -13.34 9.76
C SER A 159 -12.18 -12.23 9.51
N THR A 160 -11.18 -12.48 8.66
CA THR A 160 -10.33 -11.44 8.10
C THR A 160 -10.94 -10.87 6.83
N LEU A 161 -10.74 -9.57 6.58
CA LEU A 161 -11.19 -8.93 5.36
C LEU A 161 -9.98 -8.58 4.49
N LYS A 162 -9.95 -9.10 3.27
CA LYS A 162 -8.91 -8.78 2.29
C LYS A 162 -9.46 -7.80 1.28
N LEU A 163 -8.78 -6.66 1.12
CA LEU A 163 -9.07 -5.68 0.09
C LEU A 163 -7.94 -5.68 -0.94
N SER A 164 -8.32 -5.65 -2.22
CA SER A 164 -7.39 -5.57 -3.33
C SER A 164 -7.68 -4.33 -4.15
N PHE A 165 -6.63 -3.56 -4.42
CA PHE A 165 -6.67 -2.25 -5.06
C PHE A 165 -5.71 -2.25 -6.24
N GLN A 166 -6.15 -1.73 -7.38
CA GLN A 166 -5.30 -1.60 -8.56
C GLN A 166 -4.78 -0.16 -8.66
N THR A 167 -3.46 -0.03 -8.80
CA THR A 167 -2.76 1.24 -8.99
C THR A 167 -1.60 1.04 -9.99
N ASN A 168 -0.72 2.01 -10.11
CA ASN A 168 0.47 1.93 -10.95
C ASN A 168 1.69 2.58 -10.26
N PHE A 169 2.89 2.37 -10.80
CA PHE A 169 4.11 2.95 -10.20
C PHE A 169 4.12 4.48 -10.22
N PHE A 170 3.46 5.14 -11.18
CA PHE A 170 3.38 6.60 -11.21
C PHE A 170 2.67 7.15 -9.95
N ASN A 171 1.49 6.61 -9.63
CA ASN A 171 0.77 6.95 -8.41
C ASN A 171 1.57 6.59 -7.15
N LEU A 172 2.34 5.50 -7.18
CA LEU A 172 3.20 5.11 -6.06
C LEU A 172 4.36 6.10 -5.83
N VAL A 173 4.92 6.67 -6.91
CA VAL A 173 5.94 7.72 -6.82
C VAL A 173 5.35 8.97 -6.18
N GLU A 174 4.21 9.47 -6.69
CA GLU A 174 3.53 10.65 -6.12
C GLU A 174 3.23 10.44 -4.63
N PHE A 175 2.69 9.27 -4.28
CA PHE A 175 2.44 8.89 -2.90
C PHE A 175 3.72 8.91 -2.05
N LEU A 176 4.82 8.30 -2.51
CA LEU A 176 6.08 8.25 -1.75
C LEU A 176 6.70 9.63 -1.55
N GLU A 177 6.56 10.55 -2.50
CA GLU A 177 7.02 11.93 -2.34
C GLU A 177 6.22 12.69 -1.27
N GLU A 178 4.91 12.48 -1.21
CA GLU A 178 4.06 13.01 -0.13
C GLU A 178 4.42 12.37 1.21
N PHE A 179 4.60 11.04 1.21
CA PHE A 179 4.88 10.28 2.42
C PHE A 179 6.24 10.61 3.01
N GLN A 180 7.26 10.85 2.18
CA GLN A 180 8.57 11.34 2.60
C GLN A 180 8.47 12.70 3.32
N LYS A 181 7.66 13.63 2.81
CA LYS A 181 7.49 14.96 3.45
C LYS A 181 6.87 14.81 4.84
N GLU A 182 5.91 13.91 4.98
CA GLU A 182 5.33 13.63 6.29
C GLU A 182 6.28 12.95 7.25
N MET A 183 7.13 12.06 6.72
CA MET A 183 8.19 11.45 7.49
C MET A 183 9.07 12.55 8.07
N ASP A 184 9.58 13.45 7.22
CA ASP A 184 10.46 14.55 7.65
C ASP A 184 9.78 15.43 8.73
N ASP A 185 8.50 15.79 8.54
CA ASP A 185 7.71 16.53 9.53
C ASP A 185 7.49 15.76 10.84
N PHE A 186 7.27 14.45 10.76
CA PHE A 186 7.11 13.57 11.92
C PHE A 186 8.40 13.47 12.74
N TYR A 187 9.53 13.24 12.08
CA TYR A 187 10.83 13.14 12.73
C TYR A 187 11.25 14.48 13.37
N GLU A 188 10.94 15.62 12.76
CA GLU A 188 11.21 16.91 13.39
C GLU A 188 10.32 17.15 14.62
N ARG A 189 9.03 16.76 14.58
CA ARG A 189 8.12 16.85 15.74
C ARG A 189 8.56 15.96 16.90
N HIS A 190 9.09 14.77 16.62
CA HIS A 190 9.51 13.79 17.64
C HIS A 190 11.02 13.76 17.86
N ARG A 191 11.73 14.78 17.37
CA ARG A 191 13.20 14.84 17.37
C ARG A 191 13.81 14.54 18.73
N ASP A 192 13.21 15.05 19.81
CA ASP A 192 13.74 14.87 21.17
C ASP A 192 13.54 13.44 21.71
N ARG A 193 12.48 12.74 21.29
CA ARG A 193 12.22 11.33 21.65
C ARG A 193 13.07 10.38 20.81
N ILE A 194 13.09 10.58 19.50
CA ILE A 194 13.87 9.75 18.55
C ILE A 194 15.37 9.93 18.80
N LYS A 195 15.83 11.13 19.18
CA LYS A 195 17.24 11.36 19.57
C LYS A 195 17.62 10.64 20.86
N TYR A 196 16.68 10.35 21.76
CA TYR A 196 16.95 9.59 22.98
C TYR A 196 17.18 8.09 22.71
N LEU A 197 16.63 7.56 21.61
CA LEU A 197 17.01 6.24 21.07
C LEU A 197 18.37 6.28 20.34
N GLY A 198 18.88 7.48 20.05
CA GLY A 198 20.06 7.75 19.21
C GLY A 198 21.43 7.69 19.89
N GLU A 199 21.56 7.16 21.12
CA GLU A 199 22.84 6.55 21.54
C GLU A 199 23.09 5.20 20.82
N GLY A 200 22.12 4.71 20.03
CA GLY A 200 22.22 3.61 19.08
C GLY A 200 22.10 4.07 17.61
N ALA A 201 23.04 4.92 17.16
CA ALA A 201 23.49 5.08 15.77
C ALA A 201 22.47 5.07 14.59
N TYR A 202 21.86 6.23 14.29
CA TYR A 202 21.63 6.62 12.90
C TYR A 202 22.80 7.49 12.44
N ARG A 203 23.72 6.88 11.67
CA ARG A 203 24.90 7.58 11.14
C ARG A 203 24.48 8.61 10.09
N SER A 204 25.01 9.82 10.24
CA SER A 204 24.78 10.95 9.34
C SER A 204 25.43 10.74 7.97
N LYS A 205 24.74 11.21 6.92
CA LYS A 205 25.09 11.62 5.53
C LYS A 205 26.50 11.43 4.92
N ALA A 206 27.57 11.24 5.69
CA ALA A 206 28.93 11.00 5.21
C ALA A 206 29.21 9.53 4.80
N ASP A 207 28.29 8.61 5.10
CA ASP A 207 28.43 7.18 4.75
C ASP A 207 27.95 6.85 3.31
N PHE A 208 27.54 7.86 2.53
CA PHE A 208 27.05 7.71 1.15
C PHE A 208 27.88 8.46 0.08
N ASP A 209 29.04 9.02 0.44
CA ASP A 209 30.02 9.55 -0.51
C ASP A 209 31.03 8.48 -0.96
#